data_AF-A0A4R4A4J8-F1
#
_entry.id   AF-A0A4R4A4J8-F1
#
_cell.length_a   1.000
_cell.length_b   1.000
_cell.length_c   1.000
_cell.angle_alpha   90.00
_cell.angle_beta   90.00
_cell.angle_gamma   90.00
#
_symmetry.space_group_name_H-M   'P 1'
#
loop_
_entity.id
_entity.type
_entity.pdbx_description
1 polymer ?
#
loop_
_entity_poly.entity_id
_entity_poly.type
_entity_poly.pdbx_seq_one_letter_code
_entity_poly.pdbx_strand_id
1 'polypeptide(L)' 'TVLSGMGRPEWIATDEAGYVERAVALAADLEALARIRAGLRAELEASPWRDEQGLVARIEAAFRAMWQRWCEQA' A
#
# COMPACT_ATOMS: atom_id res chain seq x y z
N THR A 1 -3.06 2.67 -2.60
CA THR A 1 -3.04 3.20 -1.21
C THR A 1 -2.06 2.39 -0.38
N VAL A 2 -1.75 2.79 0.87
CA VAL A 2 -0.86 2.00 1.77
C VAL A 2 -1.34 0.55 1.89
N LEU A 3 -2.64 0.35 2.09
CA LEU A 3 -3.26 -0.97 2.19
C LEU A 3 -3.10 -1.81 0.91
N SER A 4 -3.31 -1.23 -0.28
CA SER A 4 -3.07 -1.95 -1.55
C SER A 4 -1.62 -2.37 -1.70
N GLY A 5 -0.67 -1.49 -1.35
CA GLY A 5 0.75 -1.80 -1.43
C GLY A 5 1.21 -2.84 -0.40
N MET A 6 0.48 -3.00 0.71
CA MET A 6 0.69 -4.08 1.68
C MET A 6 -0.05 -5.37 1.29
N GLY A 7 -0.71 -5.42 0.12
CA GLY A 7 -1.45 -6.60 -0.33
C GLY A 7 -2.79 -6.82 0.38
N ARG A 8 -3.36 -5.78 1.00
CA ARG A 8 -4.65 -5.82 1.70
C ARG A 8 -5.72 -4.91 1.10
N PRO A 9 -6.04 -5.03 -0.21
CA PRO A 9 -7.07 -4.20 -0.84
C PRO A 9 -8.47 -4.43 -0.25
N GLU A 10 -8.72 -5.60 0.33
CA GLU A 10 -9.97 -5.97 0.98
C GLU A 10 -10.28 -5.17 2.27
N TRP A 11 -9.33 -4.38 2.77
CA TRP A 11 -9.58 -3.47 3.89
C TRP A 11 -10.01 -2.07 3.45
N ILE A 12 -10.04 -1.81 2.15
CA ILE A 12 -10.40 -0.51 1.60
C ILE A 12 -11.92 -0.44 1.45
N ALA A 13 -12.55 0.44 2.22
CA ALA A 13 -13.95 0.80 2.05
C ALA A 13 -14.11 1.96 1.05
N THR A 14 -15.23 1.98 0.34
CA THR A 14 -15.58 3.02 -0.65
C THR A 14 -16.55 4.07 -0.10
N ASP A 15 -17.18 3.78 1.04
CA ASP A 15 -18.12 4.63 1.75
C ASP A 15 -18.10 4.30 3.26
N GLU A 16 -18.88 5.04 4.03
CA GLU A 16 -18.96 4.92 5.49
C GLU A 16 -19.57 3.59 5.94
N ALA A 17 -20.62 3.12 5.26
CA ALA A 17 -21.28 1.86 5.59
C ALA A 17 -20.34 0.66 5.42
N GLY A 18 -19.62 0.61 4.30
CA GLY A 18 -18.61 -0.40 4.02
C GLY A 18 -17.39 -0.30 4.95
N TYR A 19 -17.09 0.88 5.49
CA TYR A 19 -16.04 1.01 6.52
C TYR A 19 -16.46 0.33 7.82
N VAL A 20 -17.68 0.59 8.30
CA VAL A 20 -18.23 -0.03 9.52
C VAL A 20 -18.33 -1.55 9.35
N GLU A 21 -18.84 -2.03 8.22
CA GLU A 21 -18.97 -3.47 7.95
C GLU A 21 -17.61 -4.18 8.04
N ARG A 22 -16.57 -3.64 7.37
CA ARG A 22 -15.22 -4.22 7.40
C ARG A 22 -14.60 -4.16 8.79
N ALA A 23 -14.78 -3.07 9.51
CA ALA A 23 -14.26 -2.93 10.87
C ALA A 23 -14.90 -3.95 11.83
N VAL A 24 -16.22 -4.14 11.74
CA VAL A 24 -16.95 -5.15 12.51
C VAL A 24 -16.48 -6.55 12.13
N ALA A 25 -16.36 -6.87 10.83
CA ALA A 25 -15.90 -8.18 10.38
C ALA A 25 -14.48 -8.51 10.88
N LEU A 26 -13.57 -7.54 10.86
CA LEU A 26 -12.21 -7.72 11.40
C LEU A 26 -12.18 -7.87 12.93
N ALA A 27 -13.15 -7.28 13.64
CA ALA A 27 -13.25 -7.34 15.09
C ALA A 27 -14.08 -8.52 15.61
N ALA A 28 -14.80 -9.22 14.74
CA ALA A 28 -15.72 -10.31 15.11
C ALA A 28 -15.01 -11.56 15.66
N ASP A 29 -13.75 -11.80 15.24
CA ASP A 29 -12.91 -12.90 15.73
C ASP A 29 -11.60 -12.34 16.32
N LEU A 30 -11.52 -12.39 17.65
CA LEU A 30 -10.38 -11.85 18.40
C LEU A 30 -9.10 -12.66 18.19
N GLU A 31 -9.18 -13.97 17.98
CA GLU A 31 -8.00 -14.79 17.71
C GLU A 31 -7.45 -14.53 16.32
N ALA A 32 -8.34 -14.41 15.31
CA ALA A 32 -7.94 -14.01 13.97
C ALA A 32 -7.34 -12.60 13.95
N LEU A 33 -7.93 -11.66 14.68
CA LEU A 33 -7.41 -10.30 14.81
C LEU A 33 -6.03 -10.27 15.48
N ALA A 34 -5.80 -11.10 16.50
CA ALA A 34 -4.49 -11.23 17.13
C ALA A 34 -3.43 -11.77 16.15
N ARG A 35 -3.77 -12.79 15.36
CA ARG A 35 -2.88 -13.33 14.31
C ARG A 35 -2.53 -12.28 13.26
N ILE A 36 -3.53 -11.53 12.77
CA ILE A 36 -3.30 -10.42 11.84
C ILE A 36 -2.34 -9.41 12.44
N ARG A 37 -2.62 -8.92 13.65
CA ARG A 37 -1.79 -7.91 14.34
C ARG A 37 -0.34 -8.39 14.55
N ALA A 38 -0.15 -9.66 14.89
CA ALA A 38 1.18 -10.24 15.05
C ALA A 38 1.96 -10.32 13.72
N GLY A 39 1.28 -10.58 12.60
CA GLY A 39 1.90 -10.70 11.28
C GLY A 39 2.16 -9.38 10.54
N LEU A 40 1.40 -8.33 10.86
CA LEU A 40 1.40 -7.06 10.11
C LEU A 40 2.79 -6.46 9.88
N ARG A 41 3.71 -6.54 10.87
CA ARG A 41 5.06 -6.00 10.69
C ARG A 41 5.82 -6.75 9.60
N ALA A 42 5.81 -8.07 9.64
CA ALA A 42 6.51 -8.89 8.66
C ALA A 42 5.90 -8.74 7.26
N GLU A 43 4.58 -8.65 7.17
CA GLU A 43 3.87 -8.38 5.91
C GLU A 43 4.28 -7.03 5.30
N LEU A 44 4.38 -5.98 6.12
CA LEU A 44 4.83 -4.67 5.66
C LEU A 44 6.31 -4.70 5.23
N GLU A 45 7.19 -5.34 6.02
CA GLU A 45 8.61 -5.54 5.68
C GLU A 45 8.81 -6.28 4.35
N ALA A 46 7.95 -7.24 4.04
CA ALA A 46 7.99 -7.99 2.79
C ALA A 46 7.29 -7.29 1.61
N SER A 47 6.59 -6.18 1.86
CA SER A 47 5.79 -5.51 0.83
C SER A 47 6.62 -4.57 -0.06
N PRO A 48 6.13 -4.20 -1.26
CA PRO A 48 6.75 -3.18 -2.11
C PRO A 48 6.98 -1.80 -1.46
N TRP A 49 6.41 -1.53 -0.27
CA TRP A 49 6.74 -0.34 0.51
C TRP A 49 8.18 -0.34 1.04
N ARG A 50 8.83 -1.51 1.08
CA ARG A 50 10.18 -1.72 1.59
C ARG A 50 11.15 -2.13 0.49
N ASP A 51 10.74 -1.90 -0.75
CA ASP A 51 11.64 -1.89 -1.91
C ASP A 51 12.12 -0.46 -2.17
N GLU A 52 13.04 0.03 -1.32
CA GLU A 52 13.53 1.41 -1.44
C GLU A 52 14.31 1.61 -2.73
N GLN A 53 15.10 0.60 -3.15
CA GLN A 53 15.88 0.65 -4.38
C GLN A 53 14.97 0.75 -5.60
N GLY A 54 13.93 -0.08 -5.70
CA GLY A 54 12.95 -0.02 -6.76
C GLY A 54 12.10 1.25 -6.73
N LEU A 55 11.85 1.84 -5.56
CA LEU A 55 11.24 3.17 -5.47
C LEU A 55 12.14 4.26 -6.08
N VAL A 56 13.42 4.31 -5.68
CA VAL A 56 14.38 5.29 -6.19
C VAL A 56 14.55 5.16 -7.70
N ALA A 57 14.73 3.94 -8.22
CA ALA A 57 14.88 3.72 -9.65
C ALA A 57 13.67 4.22 -10.46
N ARG A 58 12.44 4.01 -9.95
CA ARG A 58 11.22 4.53 -10.59
C ARG A 58 11.16 6.06 -10.58
N ILE A 59 11.58 6.69 -9.49
CA ILE A 59 11.63 8.15 -9.36
C ILE A 59 12.65 8.73 -10.33
N GLU A 60 13.87 8.17 -10.38
CA GLU A 60 14.93 8.60 -11.30
C GLU A 60 14.49 8.49 -12.76
N ALA A 61 13.87 7.36 -13.13
CA ALA A 61 13.31 7.18 -14.47
C ALA A 61 12.24 8.23 -14.79
N ALA A 62 11.34 8.52 -13.83
CA ALA A 62 10.32 9.54 -14.01
C ALA A 62 10.93 10.92 -14.21
N PHE A 63 11.90 11.33 -13.39
CA PHE A 63 12.62 12.60 -13.54
C PHE A 63 13.35 12.70 -14.87
N ARG A 64 14.04 11.62 -15.29
CA ARG A 64 14.70 11.58 -16.59
C ARG A 64 13.71 11.81 -17.73
N ALA A 65 12.54 11.18 -17.67
CA ALA A 65 11.48 11.36 -18.66
C ALA A 65 10.88 12.77 -18.64
N MET A 66 10.77 13.44 -17.47
CA MET A 66 10.34 14.84 -17.41
C MET A 66 11.37 15.76 -18.08
N TRP A 67 12.65 15.53 -17.79
CA TRP A 67 13.75 16.29 -18.37
C TRP A 67 13.80 16.18 -19.89
N GLN A 68 13.71 14.96 -20.43
CA GLN A 68 13.70 14.73 -21.89
C GLN A 68 12.56 15.47 -22.58
N ARG A 69 11.33 15.37 -22.03
CA ARG A 69 10.17 16.08 -22.56
C ARG A 69 10.35 17.59 -22.56
N TRP A 70 11.03 18.13 -21.54
CA TRP A 70 11.35 19.55 -21.50
C TRP A 70 12.37 19.94 -22.57
N CYS A 71 13.45 19.16 -22.74
CA CYS A 71 14.44 19.41 -23.80
C CYS A 71 13.87 19.32 -25.22
N GLU A 72 12.84 18.49 -25.43
CA GLU A 72 12.14 18.39 -26.73
C GLU A 72 11.22 19.58 -27.01
N GLN A 73 10.82 20.33 -25.98
CA GLN A 73 9.96 21.51 -26.09
C GLN A 73 10.73 22.83 -26.09
N ALA A 74 12.02 22.81 -25.70
CA ALA A 74 12.92 23.95 -25.66
C ALA A 74 13.68 24.12 -26.99
#